data_AF-A0A960T9R8-F1
#
_entry.id   AF-A0A960T9R8-F1
#
_cell.length_a   1.000
_cell.length_b   1.000
_cell.length_c   1.000
_cell.angle_alpha   90.00
_cell.angle_beta   90.00
_cell.angle_gamma   90.00
#
_symmetry.space_group_name_H-M   'P 1'
#
loop_
_entity.id
_entity.type
_entity.pdbx_description
1 polymer ?
#
loop_
_entity_poly.entity_id
_entity_poly.type
_entity_poly.pdbx_seq_one_letter_code
_entity_poly.pdbx_strand_id
1 'polypeptide(L)'
;MNDTVVFYRVSCDPPHRGHLEALQTVRSALSPRKIYVLYGDSNPFKPFRQADVHRKAMLECLISGLSDVKLSDATARELISKVRVKHPDATLVHLVGSDLVRERMQRAPRADVRPDPREKFYVIGRDSDSDMQRLPQLEGRELLWAPEGQLHEQGYSSTEIRQHILRKGETGDLGPLGVPRSIQDYIQEHELYKLPLAQQGYVENLELLRRAVQNFAGRNRDLMEKYPYPWQIQLANDLDLGGMSGELVVLIRDAREQLVMVVKVYHQEGSAARFESECLGLQRLPKFIEDYALEASACPHLLFAEDHGSTKLLAMSPAVGISIQQLLLDVKKEDEHPDKERLGYALMSAGYALSELHQARTAPIEAISAEELAPFDEGLQKLLNCLPPQLKGYTDVLEAVWEARKVAFRCNPGRYSVTHGDPNPGNMVFVDSERPMTFIDLANVSRSLDADGEPHGFAANEFLEAVSLLWVAGQRIGLSHEEIEELQWYLTAGYSAFDEVYTPESLAFFDTYWRIRGVRFCIKQGDLDQALRMLDTLKSDRAIL
;
A
#
# COMPACT_ATOMS: atom_id res chain seq x y z
N MET A 1 46.91 -8.53 13.24
CA MET A 1 45.48 -8.87 13.47
C MET A 1 44.71 -8.24 12.32
N ASN A 2 43.82 -8.98 11.65
CA ASN A 2 42.99 -8.42 10.60
C ASN A 2 42.08 -7.35 11.22
N ASP A 3 42.15 -6.11 10.73
CA ASP A 3 41.26 -5.03 11.19
C ASP A 3 39.89 -5.19 10.51
N THR A 4 39.22 -6.31 10.78
CA THR A 4 37.93 -6.66 10.19
C THR A 4 36.81 -6.35 11.17
N VAL A 5 35.78 -5.64 10.68
CA VAL A 5 34.56 -5.36 11.43
C VAL A 5 33.39 -5.96 10.68
N VAL A 6 32.59 -6.77 11.37
CA VAL A 6 31.43 -7.45 10.77
C VAL A 6 30.13 -6.75 11.18
N PHE A 7 29.21 -6.62 10.24
CA PHE A 7 27.85 -6.14 10.44
C PHE A 7 26.87 -7.24 10.10
N TYR A 8 26.01 -7.62 11.05
CA TYR A 8 24.95 -8.60 10.86
C TYR A 8 23.58 -7.93 10.97
N ARG A 9 22.95 -7.67 9.81
CA ARG A 9 21.64 -7.00 9.73
C ARG A 9 20.54 -8.07 9.77
N VAL A 10 19.81 -8.14 10.88
CA VAL A 10 18.82 -9.19 11.10
C VAL A 10 17.63 -8.68 11.89
N SER A 11 16.44 -9.21 11.57
CA SER A 11 15.25 -8.89 12.34
C SER A 11 15.21 -9.63 13.67
N CYS A 12 15.71 -10.88 13.71
CA CYS A 12 15.74 -11.81 14.85
C CYS A 12 14.46 -11.78 15.69
N ASP A 13 13.36 -12.30 15.15
CA ASP A 13 12.02 -12.15 15.74
C ASP A 13 11.23 -13.47 15.76
N PRO A 14 11.57 -14.44 16.62
CA PRO A 14 12.63 -14.39 17.62
C PRO A 14 14.00 -14.81 17.08
N PRO A 15 15.09 -14.48 17.79
CA PRO A 15 16.39 -15.09 17.56
C PRO A 15 16.34 -16.60 17.85
N HIS A 16 17.14 -17.37 17.12
CA HIS A 16 17.23 -18.83 17.20
C HIS A 16 18.67 -19.27 16.91
N ARG A 17 18.99 -20.54 17.13
CA ARG A 17 20.37 -21.05 17.07
C ARG A 17 21.03 -20.89 15.70
N GLY A 18 20.29 -20.98 14.60
CA GLY A 18 20.84 -20.64 13.27
C GLY A 18 21.47 -19.23 13.20
N HIS A 19 20.96 -18.25 13.96
CA HIS A 19 21.59 -16.93 14.07
C HIS A 19 22.88 -16.96 14.90
N LEU A 20 22.93 -17.77 15.96
CA LEU A 20 24.12 -17.95 16.79
C LEU A 20 25.22 -18.67 16.02
N GLU A 21 24.86 -19.71 15.28
CA GLU A 21 25.80 -20.48 14.44
C GLU A 21 26.38 -19.61 13.33
N ALA A 22 25.57 -18.74 12.73
CA ALA A 22 26.04 -17.73 11.77
C ALA A 22 27.11 -16.80 12.36
N LEU A 23 26.87 -16.32 13.59
CA LEU A 23 27.83 -15.47 14.31
C LEU A 23 29.13 -16.23 14.65
N GLN A 24 29.02 -17.49 15.09
CA GLN A 24 30.18 -18.32 15.43
C GLN A 24 31.00 -18.70 14.18
N THR A 25 30.32 -18.94 13.06
CA THR A 25 30.95 -19.26 11.77
C THR A 25 31.77 -18.08 11.28
N VAL A 26 31.18 -16.89 11.20
CA VAL A 26 31.93 -15.69 10.75
C VAL A 26 33.05 -15.34 11.74
N ARG A 27 32.84 -15.58 13.04
CA ARG A 27 33.88 -15.35 14.06
C ARG A 27 35.08 -16.26 13.85
N SER A 28 34.83 -17.55 13.61
CA SER A 28 35.88 -18.55 13.40
C SER A 28 36.63 -18.31 12.09
N ALA A 29 35.89 -17.97 11.02
CA ALA A 29 36.46 -17.77 9.69
C ALA A 29 37.28 -16.47 9.57
N LEU A 30 36.79 -15.36 10.12
CA LEU A 30 37.39 -14.04 9.90
C LEU A 30 38.18 -13.51 11.09
N SER A 31 38.02 -14.10 12.28
CA SER A 31 38.57 -13.59 13.54
C SER A 31 38.39 -12.06 13.69
N PRO A 32 37.15 -11.55 13.52
CA PRO A 32 36.91 -10.12 13.43
C PRO A 32 37.23 -9.43 14.75
N ARG A 33 37.64 -8.17 14.67
CA ARG A 33 37.85 -7.30 15.83
C ARG A 33 36.54 -7.10 16.61
N LYS A 34 35.45 -6.93 15.86
CA LYS A 34 34.12 -6.70 16.41
C LYS A 34 33.05 -7.16 15.44
N ILE A 35 31.98 -7.72 15.98
CA ILE A 35 30.74 -8.01 15.26
C ILE A 35 29.65 -7.10 15.82
N TYR A 36 28.95 -6.38 14.96
CA TYR A 36 27.77 -5.61 15.31
C TYR A 36 26.52 -6.29 14.77
N VAL A 37 25.58 -6.64 15.64
CA VAL A 37 24.24 -7.12 15.28
C VAL A 37 23.30 -5.92 15.29
N LEU A 38 22.77 -5.59 14.11
CA LEU A 38 21.90 -4.43 13.91
C LEU A 38 20.45 -4.90 14.01
N TYR A 39 19.80 -4.54 15.11
CA TYR A 39 18.42 -4.96 15.40
C TYR A 39 17.41 -3.81 15.29
N GLY A 40 17.85 -2.54 15.28
CA GLY A 40 16.97 -1.37 15.16
C GLY A 40 16.57 -1.05 13.71
N ASP A 41 17.26 -1.63 12.73
CA ASP A 41 16.99 -1.41 11.32
C ASP A 41 15.54 -1.84 10.98
N SER A 42 14.72 -0.89 10.54
CA SER A 42 13.33 -1.16 10.18
C SER A 42 13.31 -2.02 8.92
N ASN A 43 12.77 -3.23 9.03
CA ASN A 43 12.50 -4.07 7.86
C ASN A 43 11.02 -3.88 7.50
N PRO A 44 10.69 -3.02 6.52
CA PRO A 44 9.29 -2.74 6.17
C PRO A 44 8.54 -4.00 5.72
N PHE A 45 9.28 -5.01 5.26
CA PHE A 45 8.75 -6.30 4.79
C PHE A 45 8.40 -7.30 5.91
N LYS A 46 8.39 -6.88 7.19
CA LYS A 46 8.00 -7.72 8.33
C LYS A 46 7.03 -6.96 9.23
N PRO A 47 5.73 -6.91 8.89
CA PRO A 47 4.73 -6.10 9.61
C PRO A 47 4.47 -6.61 11.04
N PHE A 48 4.70 -7.91 11.27
CA PHE A 48 4.64 -8.52 12.59
C PHE A 48 6.06 -8.62 13.16
N ARG A 49 6.44 -7.59 13.90
CA ARG A 49 7.73 -7.51 14.59
C ARG A 49 7.51 -7.16 16.05
N GLN A 50 8.13 -7.87 16.97
CA GLN A 50 8.09 -7.47 18.38
C GLN A 50 8.82 -6.15 18.59
N ALA A 51 8.40 -5.40 19.62
CA ALA A 51 9.05 -4.16 20.00
C ALA A 51 10.56 -4.37 20.22
N ASP A 52 11.35 -3.35 19.85
CA ASP A 52 12.82 -3.39 19.88
C ASP A 52 13.38 -3.80 21.24
N VAL A 53 12.70 -3.42 22.33
CA VAL A 53 13.05 -3.81 23.70
C VAL A 53 13.09 -5.32 23.89
N HIS A 54 12.10 -6.05 23.37
CA HIS A 54 12.03 -7.51 23.51
C HIS A 54 13.05 -8.20 22.62
N ARG A 55 13.19 -7.74 21.37
CA ARG A 55 14.15 -8.30 20.42
C ARG A 55 15.58 -8.11 20.92
N LYS A 56 15.89 -6.94 21.49
CA LYS A 56 17.16 -6.68 22.16
C LYS A 56 17.41 -7.66 23.30
N ALA A 57 16.46 -7.83 24.22
CA ALA A 57 16.61 -8.73 25.37
C ALA A 57 16.82 -10.20 24.94
N MET A 58 16.06 -10.67 23.95
CA MET A 58 16.25 -12.02 23.39
C MET A 58 17.60 -12.17 22.68
N LEU A 59 18.07 -11.13 21.98
CA LEU A 59 19.39 -11.12 21.37
C LEU A 59 20.50 -11.13 22.42
N GLU A 60 20.37 -10.40 23.53
CA GLU A 60 21.31 -10.43 24.65
C GLU A 60 21.41 -11.84 25.25
N CYS A 61 20.28 -12.54 25.35
CA CYS A 61 20.25 -13.95 25.73
C CYS A 61 21.00 -14.83 24.72
N LEU A 62 20.78 -14.62 23.41
CA LEU A 62 21.42 -15.39 22.33
C LEU A 62 22.94 -15.26 22.33
N ILE A 63 23.44 -14.02 22.50
CA ILE A 63 24.88 -13.72 22.38
C ILE A 63 25.61 -13.75 23.72
N SER A 64 24.96 -14.20 24.80
CA SER A 64 25.57 -14.35 26.11
C SER A 64 26.80 -15.25 26.00
N GLY A 65 27.98 -14.71 26.33
CA GLY A 65 29.27 -15.38 26.16
C GLY A 65 30.07 -15.00 24.91
N LEU A 66 29.54 -14.16 24.00
CA LEU A 66 30.26 -13.64 22.84
C LEU A 66 30.73 -12.20 23.08
N SER A 67 31.84 -12.01 23.80
CA SER A 67 32.36 -10.69 24.19
C SER A 67 32.71 -9.77 22.99
N ASP A 68 32.99 -10.35 21.84
CA ASP A 68 33.33 -9.67 20.60
C ASP A 68 32.10 -9.24 19.78
N VAL A 69 30.90 -9.67 20.16
CA VAL A 69 29.62 -9.25 19.56
C VAL A 69 29.05 -8.04 20.33
N LYS A 70 28.41 -7.11 19.63
CA LYS A 70 27.67 -5.98 20.20
C LYS A 70 26.33 -5.79 19.48
N LEU A 71 25.30 -5.45 20.23
CA LEU A 71 24.02 -5.03 19.66
C LEU A 71 24.06 -3.53 19.34
N SER A 72 23.41 -3.13 18.25
CA SER A 72 23.23 -1.73 17.86
C SER A 72 21.82 -1.49 17.33
N ASP A 73 21.18 -0.43 17.83
CA ASP A 73 19.93 0.13 17.32
C ASP A 73 20.16 1.11 16.16
N ALA A 74 21.36 1.67 16.03
CA ALA A 74 21.72 2.54 14.92
C ALA A 74 21.53 1.88 13.55
N THR A 75 21.25 2.70 12.53
CA THR A 75 21.18 2.24 11.14
C THR A 75 22.55 1.74 10.66
N ALA A 76 22.55 0.88 9.64
CA ALA A 76 23.78 0.39 9.02
C ALA A 76 24.68 1.54 8.56
N ARG A 77 24.11 2.58 7.93
CA ARG A 77 24.85 3.73 7.43
C ARG A 77 25.55 4.51 8.55
N GLU A 78 24.82 4.85 9.61
CA GLU A 78 25.39 5.58 10.75
C GLU A 78 26.51 4.79 11.43
N LEU A 79 26.32 3.49 11.60
CA LEU A 79 27.31 2.64 12.26
C LEU A 79 28.55 2.44 11.39
N ILE A 80 28.38 2.25 10.07
CA ILE A 80 29.50 2.19 9.11
C ILE A 80 30.29 3.48 9.14
N SER A 81 29.62 4.65 9.09
CA SER A 81 30.31 5.95 9.17
C SER A 81 31.10 6.09 10.48
N LYS A 82 30.51 5.71 11.62
CA LYS A 82 31.21 5.74 12.92
C LYS A 82 32.42 4.78 12.96
N VAL A 83 32.28 3.57 12.41
CA VAL A 83 33.36 2.60 12.32
C VAL A 83 34.47 3.11 11.40
N ARG A 84 34.13 3.68 10.24
CA ARG A 84 35.11 4.26 9.30
C ARG A 84 35.90 5.41 9.90
N VAL A 85 35.26 6.30 10.67
CA VAL A 85 35.98 7.38 11.38
C VAL A 85 36.98 6.81 12.38
N LYS A 86 36.60 5.75 13.10
CA LYS A 86 37.42 5.16 14.15
C LYS A 86 38.49 4.19 13.62
N HIS A 87 38.19 3.53 12.52
CA HIS A 87 38.96 2.47 11.88
C HIS A 87 38.95 2.68 10.36
N PRO A 88 39.66 3.72 9.86
CA PRO A 88 39.61 4.12 8.45
C PRO A 88 40.04 3.01 7.50
N ASP A 89 40.97 2.16 7.94
CA ASP A 89 41.56 1.08 7.14
C ASP A 89 40.88 -0.28 7.36
N ALA A 90 39.84 -0.35 8.19
CA ALA A 90 39.18 -1.61 8.48
C ALA A 90 38.53 -2.22 7.22
N THR A 91 38.61 -3.54 7.08
CA THR A 91 37.75 -4.26 6.14
C THR A 91 36.37 -4.40 6.77
N LEU A 92 35.34 -3.94 6.08
CA LEU A 92 33.97 -4.02 6.54
C LEU A 92 33.31 -5.23 5.88
N VAL A 93 32.69 -6.08 6.68
CA VAL A 93 32.09 -7.32 6.19
C VAL A 93 30.64 -7.38 6.59
N HIS A 94 29.75 -7.57 5.63
CA HIS A 94 28.32 -7.76 5.87
C HIS A 94 28.01 -9.25 5.93
N LEU A 95 27.58 -9.73 7.09
CA LEU A 95 27.09 -11.09 7.25
C LEU A 95 25.66 -11.17 6.71
N VAL A 96 25.42 -12.02 5.71
CA VAL A 96 24.12 -12.16 5.03
C VAL A 96 23.80 -13.64 4.75
N GLY A 97 22.52 -13.98 4.66
CA GLY A 97 22.06 -15.26 4.13
C GLY A 97 22.03 -15.26 2.60
N SER A 98 22.16 -16.44 1.99
CA SER A 98 22.08 -16.63 0.53
C SER A 98 20.73 -16.20 -0.06
N ASP A 99 19.65 -16.34 0.69
CA ASP A 99 18.30 -15.86 0.36
C ASP A 99 18.28 -14.36 0.05
N LEU A 100 18.91 -13.56 0.92
CA LEU A 100 18.97 -12.11 0.75
C LEU A 100 19.76 -11.71 -0.51
N VAL A 101 20.84 -12.43 -0.80
CA VAL A 101 21.65 -12.21 -1.99
C VAL A 101 20.82 -12.43 -3.26
N ARG A 102 20.07 -13.54 -3.30
CA ARG A 102 19.21 -13.92 -4.42
C ARG A 102 18.04 -12.95 -4.60
N GLU A 103 17.33 -12.64 -3.54
CA GLU A 103 16.07 -11.91 -3.64
C GLU A 103 16.27 -10.40 -3.80
N ARG A 104 17.30 -9.83 -3.18
CA ARG A 104 17.36 -8.37 -2.97
C ARG A 104 18.65 -7.71 -3.42
N MET A 105 19.75 -8.46 -3.52
CA MET A 105 21.04 -7.87 -3.87
C MET A 105 21.37 -7.91 -5.36
N GLN A 106 20.53 -8.57 -6.18
CA GLN A 106 20.72 -8.67 -7.63
C GLN A 106 20.54 -7.36 -8.39
N ARG A 107 19.88 -6.36 -7.77
CA ARG A 107 19.73 -5.04 -8.40
C ARG A 107 21.10 -4.35 -8.48
N ALA A 108 21.42 -3.82 -9.65
CA ALA A 108 22.61 -2.99 -9.84
C ALA A 108 22.62 -1.88 -8.76
N PRO A 109 23.79 -1.57 -8.17
CA PRO A 109 23.93 -0.39 -7.34
C PRO A 109 23.39 0.83 -8.10
N ARG A 110 22.80 1.81 -7.40
CA ARG A 110 22.48 3.08 -8.04
C ARG A 110 23.76 3.66 -8.65
N ALA A 111 23.68 4.27 -9.83
CA ALA A 111 24.83 4.73 -10.61
C ALA A 111 25.74 5.71 -9.84
N ASP A 112 25.19 6.41 -8.85
CA ASP A 112 25.88 7.35 -7.96
C ASP A 112 26.64 6.67 -6.80
N VAL A 113 26.36 5.40 -6.50
CA VAL A 113 26.97 4.66 -5.39
C VAL A 113 28.05 3.73 -5.92
N ARG A 114 29.30 4.20 -5.95
CA ARG A 114 30.45 3.32 -6.14
C ARG A 114 30.63 2.43 -4.91
N PRO A 115 30.64 1.10 -5.04
CA PRO A 115 30.95 0.19 -3.93
C PRO A 115 32.32 0.53 -3.34
N ASP A 116 32.44 0.62 -2.01
CA ASP A 116 33.75 0.72 -1.36
C ASP A 116 34.44 -0.65 -1.52
N PRO A 117 35.63 -0.73 -2.16
CA PRO A 117 36.33 -2.01 -2.38
C PRO A 117 36.73 -2.72 -1.06
N ARG A 118 36.62 -2.02 0.08
CA ARG A 118 36.86 -2.57 1.41
C ARG A 118 35.59 -3.07 2.09
N GLU A 119 34.44 -3.02 1.41
CA GLU A 119 33.19 -3.66 1.82
C GLU A 119 33.04 -5.02 1.13
N LYS A 120 32.87 -6.06 1.94
CA LYS A 120 32.68 -7.44 1.48
C LYS A 120 31.39 -8.00 2.06
N PHE A 121 30.88 -9.07 1.46
CA PHE A 121 29.71 -9.78 1.98
C PHE A 121 30.10 -11.20 2.33
N TYR A 122 29.99 -11.56 3.61
CA TYR A 122 30.17 -12.93 4.06
C TYR A 122 28.82 -13.64 3.99
N VAL A 123 28.67 -14.54 3.03
CA VAL A 123 27.39 -15.19 2.71
C VAL A 123 27.37 -16.57 3.36
N ILE A 124 26.34 -16.83 4.16
CA ILE A 124 26.06 -18.20 4.61
C ILE A 124 24.96 -18.80 3.74
N GLY A 125 25.24 -19.98 3.17
CA GLY A 125 24.25 -20.76 2.42
C GLY A 125 23.08 -21.17 3.30
N ARG A 126 21.97 -21.62 2.71
CA ARG A 126 20.88 -22.30 3.42
C ARG A 126 20.61 -23.64 2.74
N ASP A 127 20.31 -24.69 3.50
CA ASP A 127 20.22 -26.11 3.06
C ASP A 127 19.37 -26.39 1.80
N SER A 128 18.47 -25.49 1.39
CA SER A 128 17.75 -25.60 0.10
C SER A 128 18.61 -25.27 -1.13
N ASP A 129 19.83 -24.75 -0.93
CA ASP A 129 20.68 -24.22 -1.99
C ASP A 129 21.77 -25.23 -2.39
N SER A 130 21.39 -26.38 -2.96
CA SER A 130 22.35 -27.22 -3.69
C SER A 130 22.98 -26.52 -4.90
N ASP A 131 22.46 -25.34 -5.26
CA ASP A 131 22.91 -24.48 -6.36
C ASP A 131 23.64 -23.21 -5.87
N MET A 132 24.41 -23.28 -4.78
CA MET A 132 25.28 -22.16 -4.35
C MET A 132 26.22 -21.65 -5.47
N GLN A 133 26.57 -22.52 -6.43
CA GLN A 133 27.37 -22.15 -7.61
C GLN A 133 26.63 -21.29 -8.64
N ARG A 134 25.31 -21.07 -8.50
CA ARG A 134 24.50 -20.31 -9.48
C ARG A 134 24.11 -18.91 -9.01
N LEU A 135 24.57 -18.45 -7.86
CA LEU A 135 24.27 -17.09 -7.43
C LEU A 135 25.05 -16.08 -8.29
N PRO A 136 24.38 -15.04 -8.84
CA PRO A 136 25.01 -14.11 -9.75
C PRO A 136 26.15 -13.37 -9.06
N GLN A 137 27.22 -13.10 -9.81
CA GLN A 137 28.25 -12.17 -9.35
C GLN A 137 27.60 -10.81 -9.13
N LEU A 138 27.75 -10.25 -7.93
CA LEU A 138 27.29 -8.90 -7.65
C LEU A 138 28.32 -7.91 -8.17
N GLU A 139 27.93 -7.07 -9.14
CA GLU A 139 28.84 -6.12 -9.76
C GLU A 139 29.50 -5.20 -8.72
N GLY A 140 30.84 -5.20 -8.68
CA GLY A 140 31.63 -4.39 -7.77
C GLY A 140 31.56 -4.80 -6.28
N ARG A 141 30.99 -5.96 -5.94
CA ARG A 141 30.91 -6.44 -4.54
C ARG A 141 31.57 -7.82 -4.40
N GLU A 142 32.52 -7.93 -3.49
CA GLU A 142 33.18 -9.20 -3.20
C GLU A 142 32.32 -10.06 -2.26
N LEU A 143 32.00 -11.28 -2.70
CA LEU A 143 31.30 -12.29 -1.91
C LEU A 143 32.30 -13.29 -1.33
N LEU A 144 32.30 -13.44 -0.01
CA LEU A 144 33.06 -14.44 0.75
C LEU A 144 32.08 -15.52 1.21
N TRP A 145 32.25 -16.75 0.74
CA TRP A 145 31.33 -17.84 1.09
C TRP A 145 31.75 -18.55 2.38
N ALA A 146 30.77 -18.84 3.24
CA ALA A 146 30.96 -19.78 4.33
C ALA A 146 31.26 -21.18 3.75
N PRO A 147 32.21 -21.94 4.33
CA PRO A 147 32.49 -23.30 3.87
C PRO A 147 31.25 -24.21 3.95
N GLU A 148 31.06 -25.06 2.94
CA GLU A 148 29.98 -26.04 2.91
C GLU A 148 30.04 -26.98 4.14
N GLY A 149 28.86 -27.28 4.71
CA GLY A 149 28.71 -28.23 5.81
C GLY A 149 29.08 -27.71 7.21
N GLN A 150 29.37 -26.42 7.38
CA GLN A 150 29.68 -25.83 8.69
C GLN A 150 28.47 -25.43 9.52
N LEU A 151 27.27 -25.43 8.93
CA LEU A 151 26.06 -24.98 9.60
C LEU A 151 25.09 -26.17 9.70
N HIS A 152 24.93 -26.71 10.90
CA HIS A 152 24.09 -27.88 11.20
C HIS A 152 22.63 -27.52 11.45
N GLU A 153 22.34 -26.25 11.71
CA GLU A 153 21.04 -25.80 12.21
C GLU A 153 20.36 -24.75 11.30
N GLN A 154 20.51 -24.91 9.98
CA GLN A 154 20.02 -23.93 8.99
C GLN A 154 18.52 -24.02 8.69
N GLY A 155 17.86 -25.10 9.08
CA GLY A 155 16.43 -25.29 8.86
C GLY A 155 15.54 -24.40 9.71
N TYR A 156 16.09 -23.71 10.72
CA TYR A 156 15.26 -22.92 11.64
C TYR A 156 14.88 -21.56 11.06
N SER A 157 13.59 -21.26 11.08
CA SER A 157 13.04 -19.97 10.68
C SER A 157 12.31 -19.29 11.83
N SER A 158 12.62 -18.01 12.08
CA SER A 158 11.80 -17.18 12.98
C SER A 158 10.31 -17.21 12.61
N THR A 159 9.99 -17.33 11.32
CA THR A 159 8.59 -17.41 10.86
C THR A 159 7.92 -18.71 11.30
N GLU A 160 8.61 -19.84 11.22
CA GLU A 160 8.09 -21.13 11.69
C GLU A 160 7.91 -21.14 13.20
N ILE A 161 8.85 -20.55 13.94
CA ILE A 161 8.73 -20.39 15.40
C ILE A 161 7.50 -19.57 15.76
N ARG A 162 7.30 -18.40 15.12
CA ARG A 162 6.09 -17.59 15.33
C ARG A 162 4.85 -18.42 15.00
N GLN A 163 4.78 -19.03 13.82
CA GLN A 163 3.64 -19.85 13.40
C GLN A 163 3.36 -21.03 14.36
N HIS A 164 4.38 -21.62 14.95
CA HIS A 164 4.24 -22.69 15.93
C HIS A 164 3.53 -22.19 17.21
N ILE A 165 4.02 -21.08 17.78
CA ILE A 165 3.42 -20.44 18.96
C ILE A 165 1.97 -20.05 18.64
N LEU A 166 1.75 -19.46 17.46
CA LEU A 166 0.43 -19.04 16.99
C LEU A 166 -0.56 -20.20 16.87
N ARG A 167 -0.16 -21.31 16.24
CA ARG A 167 -1.03 -22.47 16.04
C ARG A 167 -1.38 -23.18 17.34
N LYS A 168 -0.45 -23.21 18.30
CA LYS A 168 -0.68 -23.87 19.60
C LYS A 168 -1.41 -22.97 20.60
N GLY A 169 -1.39 -21.65 20.42
CA GLY A 169 -1.92 -20.69 21.38
C GLY A 169 -1.06 -20.54 22.65
N GLU A 170 0.06 -21.25 22.71
CA GLU A 170 1.02 -21.24 23.81
C GLU A 170 2.44 -21.43 23.28
N THR A 171 3.44 -20.97 24.04
CA THR A 171 4.85 -21.08 23.65
C THR A 171 5.28 -22.54 23.45
N GLY A 172 4.80 -23.45 24.31
CA GLY A 172 5.15 -24.86 24.27
C GLY A 172 6.67 -25.12 24.36
N ASP A 173 7.12 -26.29 23.90
CA ASP A 173 8.54 -26.58 23.70
C ASP A 173 9.00 -26.10 22.31
N LEU A 174 9.88 -25.10 22.29
CA LEU A 174 10.47 -24.53 21.07
C LEU A 174 11.90 -25.06 20.79
N GLY A 175 12.41 -25.95 21.64
CA GLY A 175 13.72 -26.58 21.46
C GLY A 175 13.89 -27.26 20.10
N PRO A 176 12.91 -28.04 19.60
CA PRO A 176 12.96 -28.64 18.27
C PRO A 176 13.01 -27.65 17.10
N LEU A 177 12.66 -26.38 17.34
CA LEU A 177 12.74 -25.29 16.35
C LEU A 177 14.00 -24.43 16.54
N GLY A 178 14.97 -24.93 17.31
CA GLY A 178 16.25 -24.27 17.53
C GLY A 178 16.16 -23.01 18.39
N VAL A 179 15.14 -22.85 19.23
CA VAL A 179 15.08 -21.71 20.16
C VAL A 179 15.84 -22.06 21.45
N PRO A 180 16.88 -21.29 21.82
CA PRO A 180 17.55 -21.47 23.11
C PRO A 180 16.57 -21.35 24.28
N ARG A 181 16.78 -22.16 25.33
CA ARG A 181 15.88 -22.22 26.49
C ARG A 181 15.67 -20.85 27.15
N SER A 182 16.73 -20.05 27.30
CA SER A 182 16.66 -18.69 27.85
C SER A 182 15.77 -17.76 27.04
N ILE A 183 15.77 -17.90 25.70
CA ILE A 183 14.90 -17.11 24.82
C ILE A 183 13.45 -17.61 24.91
N GLN A 184 13.25 -18.93 24.97
CA GLN A 184 11.92 -19.52 25.16
C GLN A 184 11.29 -19.10 26.49
N ASP A 185 12.07 -19.13 27.58
CA ASP A 185 11.61 -18.69 28.89
C ASP A 185 11.24 -17.19 28.85
N TYR A 186 12.05 -16.35 28.19
CA TYR A 186 11.73 -14.93 27.99
C TYR A 186 10.45 -14.71 27.18
N ILE A 187 10.25 -15.46 26.09
CA ILE A 187 9.03 -15.43 25.27
C ILE A 187 7.81 -15.79 26.12
N GLN A 188 7.93 -16.82 26.95
CA GLN A 188 6.85 -17.28 27.82
C GLN A 188 6.53 -16.26 28.92
N GLU A 189 7.55 -15.72 29.58
CA GLU A 189 7.42 -14.72 30.66
C GLU A 189 6.71 -13.44 30.18
N HIS A 190 7.06 -12.97 28.99
CA HIS A 190 6.52 -11.74 28.41
C HIS A 190 5.34 -11.98 27.46
N GLU A 191 4.85 -13.23 27.37
CA GLU A 191 3.75 -13.64 26.50
C GLU A 191 3.92 -13.21 25.03
N LEU A 192 5.17 -13.19 24.56
CA LEU A 192 5.50 -12.72 23.22
C LEU A 192 4.98 -13.67 22.16
N TYR A 193 4.65 -13.11 21.00
CA TYR A 193 4.09 -13.84 19.85
C TYR A 193 2.77 -14.56 20.12
N LYS A 194 2.17 -14.43 21.33
CA LYS A 194 0.74 -14.67 21.48
C LYS A 194 0.01 -13.53 20.79
N LEU A 195 -0.91 -13.86 19.91
CA LEU A 195 -1.79 -12.85 19.34
C LEU A 195 -2.73 -12.39 20.45
N PRO A 196 -2.89 -11.07 20.68
CA PRO A 196 -4.10 -10.57 21.33
C PRO A 196 -5.31 -11.26 20.67
N LEU A 197 -6.39 -11.52 21.41
CA LEU A 197 -7.61 -12.17 20.87
C LEU A 197 -8.06 -11.58 19.51
N ALA A 198 -7.91 -10.27 19.34
CA ALA A 198 -8.18 -9.55 18.08
C ALA A 198 -7.34 -10.01 16.88
N GLN A 199 -6.13 -10.53 17.11
CA GLN A 199 -5.23 -11.05 16.08
C GLN A 199 -5.35 -12.58 15.90
N GLN A 200 -5.94 -13.36 16.82
CA GLN A 200 -6.22 -14.79 16.55
C GLN A 200 -7.13 -14.96 15.33
N GLY A 201 -8.13 -14.07 15.19
CA GLY A 201 -8.95 -13.99 13.97
C GLY A 201 -8.13 -13.79 12.69
N TYR A 202 -6.95 -13.17 12.77
CA TYR A 202 -6.06 -12.99 11.61
C TYR A 202 -5.53 -14.32 11.06
N VAL A 203 -5.07 -15.23 11.93
CA VAL A 203 -4.55 -16.54 11.51
C VAL A 203 -5.67 -17.41 10.96
N GLU A 204 -6.82 -17.39 11.63
CA GLU A 204 -8.03 -18.09 11.18
C GLU A 204 -8.48 -17.59 9.80
N ASN A 205 -8.46 -16.27 9.59
CA ASN A 205 -8.78 -15.64 8.30
C ASN A 205 -7.80 -16.05 7.19
N LEU A 206 -6.50 -16.16 7.49
CA LEU A 206 -5.52 -16.63 6.50
C LEU A 206 -5.64 -18.12 6.19
N GLU A 207 -5.95 -18.96 7.16
CA GLU A 207 -6.22 -20.39 6.92
C GLU A 207 -7.52 -20.58 6.12
N LEU A 208 -8.55 -19.80 6.43
CA LEU A 208 -9.79 -19.76 5.66
C LEU A 208 -9.52 -19.35 4.22
N LEU A 209 -8.74 -18.28 4.02
CA LEU A 209 -8.31 -17.81 2.72
C LEU A 209 -7.53 -18.89 1.95
N ARG A 210 -6.56 -19.57 2.60
CA ARG A 210 -5.81 -20.68 1.99
C ARG A 210 -6.74 -21.75 1.44
N ARG A 211 -7.73 -22.18 2.23
CA ARG A 211 -8.71 -23.18 1.81
C ARG A 211 -9.58 -22.67 0.66
N ALA A 212 -10.06 -21.44 0.71
CA ALA A 212 -10.85 -20.84 -0.36
C ALA A 212 -10.06 -20.78 -1.69
N VAL A 213 -8.80 -20.31 -1.65
CA VAL A 213 -7.92 -20.25 -2.82
C VAL A 213 -7.61 -21.66 -3.36
N GLN A 214 -7.32 -22.64 -2.50
CA GLN A 214 -7.11 -24.03 -2.91
C GLN A 214 -8.36 -24.63 -3.57
N ASN A 215 -9.54 -24.41 -2.98
CA ASN A 215 -10.81 -24.88 -3.53
C ASN A 215 -11.13 -24.21 -4.86
N PHE A 216 -10.82 -22.92 -5.02
CA PHE A 216 -10.97 -22.21 -6.27
C PHE A 216 -10.01 -22.73 -7.35
N ALA A 217 -8.72 -22.92 -7.02
CA ALA A 217 -7.74 -23.48 -7.94
C ALA A 217 -8.16 -24.87 -8.44
N GLY A 218 -8.59 -25.76 -7.54
CA GLY A 218 -9.04 -27.11 -7.90
C GLY A 218 -10.27 -27.16 -8.83
N ARG A 219 -11.08 -26.09 -8.84
CA ARG A 219 -12.26 -25.93 -9.73
C ARG A 219 -11.92 -25.27 -11.07
N ASN A 220 -10.79 -24.58 -11.19
CA ASN A 220 -10.42 -23.75 -12.35
C ASN A 220 -9.10 -24.22 -12.98
N ARG A 221 -9.13 -25.40 -13.62
CA ARG A 221 -7.93 -26.02 -14.22
C ARG A 221 -7.25 -25.12 -15.25
N ASP A 222 -8.02 -24.44 -16.10
CA ASP A 222 -7.49 -23.54 -17.12
C ASP A 222 -6.64 -22.42 -16.51
N LEU A 223 -7.03 -21.93 -15.33
CA LEU A 223 -6.25 -20.92 -14.61
C LEU A 223 -4.95 -21.50 -14.03
N MET A 224 -4.96 -22.76 -13.57
CA MET A 224 -3.74 -23.46 -13.12
C MET A 224 -2.78 -23.77 -14.27
N GLU A 225 -3.29 -24.01 -15.48
CA GLU A 225 -2.46 -24.17 -16.69
C GLU A 225 -1.79 -22.85 -17.07
N LYS A 226 -2.52 -21.74 -16.97
CA LYS A 226 -1.98 -20.40 -17.21
C LYS A 226 -1.00 -19.95 -16.12
N TYR A 227 -1.29 -20.24 -14.85
CA TYR A 227 -0.53 -19.80 -13.67
C TYR A 227 -0.07 -21.00 -12.82
N PRO A 228 1.21 -21.42 -12.94
CA PRO A 228 1.71 -22.63 -12.30
C PRO A 228 1.53 -22.65 -10.77
N TYR A 229 0.96 -23.75 -10.28
CA TYR A 229 0.77 -24.05 -8.85
C TYR A 229 2.05 -24.66 -8.23
N PRO A 230 2.36 -24.49 -6.92
CA PRO A 230 1.58 -23.85 -5.86
C PRO A 230 1.54 -22.33 -5.93
N TRP A 231 0.37 -21.77 -5.64
CA TRP A 231 0.22 -20.32 -5.48
C TRP A 231 0.63 -19.88 -4.08
N GLN A 232 1.38 -18.80 -4.02
CA GLN A 232 1.86 -18.15 -2.81
C GLN A 232 0.88 -17.07 -2.35
N ILE A 233 0.79 -16.90 -1.04
CA ILE A 233 -0.01 -15.88 -0.38
C ILE A 233 0.92 -14.80 0.15
N GLN A 234 0.73 -13.57 -0.30
CA GLN A 234 1.50 -12.40 0.13
C GLN A 234 0.55 -11.29 0.56
N LEU A 235 0.81 -10.61 1.67
CA LEU A 235 -0.02 -9.50 2.10
C LEU A 235 0.36 -8.25 1.30
N ALA A 236 -0.62 -7.47 0.86
CA ALA A 236 -0.35 -6.21 0.18
C ALA A 236 0.41 -5.23 1.11
N ASN A 237 0.12 -5.25 2.41
CA ASN A 237 0.83 -4.45 3.41
C ASN A 237 2.32 -4.78 3.51
N ASP A 238 2.74 -6.02 3.21
CA ASP A 238 4.17 -6.39 3.18
C ASP A 238 4.93 -5.66 2.06
N LEU A 239 4.21 -5.10 1.09
CA LEU A 239 4.71 -4.37 -0.07
C LEU A 239 4.33 -2.88 -0.04
N ASP A 240 3.82 -2.37 1.09
CA ASP A 240 3.27 -1.01 1.20
C ASP A 240 2.11 -0.72 0.23
N LEU A 241 1.38 -1.77 -0.20
CA LEU A 241 0.22 -1.68 -1.10
C LEU A 241 -1.13 -1.74 -0.34
N GLY A 242 -1.09 -1.49 0.97
CA GLY A 242 -2.26 -1.53 1.85
C GLY A 242 -3.21 -0.36 1.64
N GLY A 243 -4.51 -0.65 1.57
CA GLY A 243 -5.56 0.37 1.58
C GLY A 243 -5.79 0.95 2.99
N MET A 244 -6.31 2.18 3.07
CA MET A 244 -6.71 2.81 4.34
C MET A 244 -7.99 2.21 4.96
N SER A 245 -8.62 1.24 4.30
CA SER A 245 -9.87 0.61 4.74
C SER A 245 -9.71 -0.22 6.01
N GLY A 246 -8.49 -0.63 6.36
CA GLY A 246 -8.24 -1.59 7.44
C GLY A 246 -8.53 -3.04 7.06
N GLU A 247 -9.10 -3.29 5.87
CA GLU A 247 -9.32 -4.64 5.36
C GLU A 247 -8.01 -5.27 4.92
N LEU A 248 -7.90 -6.60 5.04
CA LEU A 248 -6.70 -7.28 4.57
C LEU A 248 -6.80 -7.44 3.07
N VAL A 249 -5.81 -6.89 2.36
CA VAL A 249 -5.62 -7.13 0.94
C VAL A 249 -4.50 -8.13 0.78
N VAL A 250 -4.78 -9.21 0.06
CA VAL A 250 -3.90 -10.34 -0.12
C VAL A 250 -3.66 -10.57 -1.60
N LEU A 251 -2.39 -10.63 -1.98
CA LEU A 251 -1.92 -10.92 -3.32
C LEU A 251 -1.63 -12.41 -3.43
N ILE A 252 -2.22 -13.06 -4.43
CA ILE A 252 -1.97 -14.46 -4.73
C ILE A 252 -1.06 -14.53 -5.95
N ARG A 253 0.14 -15.08 -5.79
CA ARG A 253 1.14 -15.19 -6.86
C ARG A 253 1.38 -16.63 -7.25
N ASP A 254 1.74 -16.86 -8.51
CA ASP A 254 2.13 -18.19 -8.97
C ASP A 254 3.60 -18.51 -8.61
N ALA A 255 4.08 -19.70 -8.99
CA ALA A 255 5.47 -20.11 -8.76
C ALA A 255 6.52 -19.27 -9.52
N ARG A 256 6.08 -18.38 -10.43
CA ARG A 256 6.91 -17.44 -11.20
C ARG A 256 6.75 -16.00 -10.68
N GLU A 257 6.15 -15.81 -9.51
CA GLU A 257 5.85 -14.52 -8.89
C GLU A 257 4.85 -13.66 -9.69
N GLN A 258 4.15 -14.22 -10.68
CA GLN A 258 3.11 -13.52 -11.41
C GLN A 258 1.84 -13.40 -10.57
N LEU A 259 1.23 -12.21 -10.55
CA LEU A 259 0.00 -11.98 -9.81
C LEU A 259 -1.16 -12.72 -10.50
N VAL A 260 -1.79 -13.64 -9.78
CA VAL A 260 -2.91 -14.47 -10.24
C VAL A 260 -4.23 -13.82 -9.90
N MET A 261 -4.37 -13.33 -8.66
CA MET A 261 -5.57 -12.66 -8.16
C MET A 261 -5.26 -11.79 -6.95
N VAL A 262 -6.20 -10.90 -6.64
CA VAL A 262 -6.22 -10.09 -5.41
C VAL A 262 -7.41 -10.55 -4.58
N VAL A 263 -7.22 -10.75 -3.29
CA VAL A 263 -8.28 -11.14 -2.34
C VAL A 263 -8.40 -10.10 -1.23
N LYS A 264 -9.60 -9.54 -1.07
CA LYS A 264 -9.96 -8.69 0.07
C LYS A 264 -10.63 -9.55 1.15
N VAL A 265 -10.19 -9.41 2.40
CA VAL A 265 -10.74 -10.11 3.57
C VAL A 265 -11.44 -9.10 4.47
N TYR A 266 -12.77 -9.19 4.48
CA TYR A 266 -13.66 -8.36 5.28
C TYR A 266 -13.92 -9.06 6.61
N HIS A 267 -13.38 -8.51 7.69
CA HIS A 267 -13.42 -9.16 9.00
C HIS A 267 -13.73 -8.20 10.15
N GLN A 268 -13.87 -6.91 9.85
CA GLN A 268 -14.18 -5.88 10.83
C GLN A 268 -15.69 -5.70 10.99
N GLU A 269 -16.12 -5.15 12.12
CA GLU A 269 -17.51 -4.76 12.32
C GLU A 269 -17.92 -3.72 11.26
N GLY A 270 -19.09 -3.91 10.63
CA GLY A 270 -19.56 -3.05 9.54
C GLY A 270 -18.95 -3.34 8.15
N SER A 271 -17.95 -4.23 8.05
CA SER A 271 -17.34 -4.61 6.76
C SER A 271 -18.28 -5.40 5.83
N ALA A 272 -19.34 -6.01 6.38
CA ALA A 272 -20.33 -6.79 5.62
C ALA A 272 -21.01 -5.96 4.50
N ALA A 273 -21.48 -4.75 4.83
CA ALA A 273 -22.10 -3.87 3.84
C ALA A 273 -21.09 -3.48 2.74
N ARG A 274 -19.82 -3.27 3.09
CA ARG A 274 -18.77 -2.96 2.12
C ARG A 274 -18.46 -4.15 1.21
N PHE A 275 -18.41 -5.36 1.76
CA PHE A 275 -18.26 -6.60 0.99
C PHE A 275 -19.39 -6.76 -0.04
N GLU A 276 -20.64 -6.62 0.39
CA GLU A 276 -21.81 -6.71 -0.50
C GLU A 276 -21.76 -5.65 -1.60
N SER A 277 -21.41 -4.43 -1.23
CA SER A 277 -21.28 -3.29 -2.14
C SER A 277 -20.19 -3.50 -3.20
N GLU A 278 -19.01 -4.00 -2.79
CA GLU A 278 -17.91 -4.31 -3.70
C GLU A 278 -18.25 -5.51 -4.61
N CYS A 279 -18.92 -6.55 -4.08
CA CYS A 279 -19.42 -7.65 -4.90
C CYS A 279 -20.35 -7.15 -5.99
N LEU A 280 -21.29 -6.26 -5.64
CA LEU A 280 -22.23 -5.67 -6.58
C LEU A 280 -21.51 -4.83 -7.65
N GLY A 281 -20.52 -4.02 -7.24
CA GLY A 281 -19.69 -3.24 -8.15
C GLY A 281 -18.93 -4.13 -9.16
N LEU A 282 -18.28 -5.19 -8.68
CA LEU A 282 -17.56 -6.17 -9.51
C LEU A 282 -18.47 -7.04 -10.39
N GLN A 283 -19.77 -7.07 -10.13
CA GLN A 283 -20.75 -7.74 -10.99
C GLN A 283 -21.34 -6.79 -12.03
N ARG A 284 -21.65 -5.55 -11.64
CA ARG A 284 -22.36 -4.59 -12.48
C ARG A 284 -21.43 -3.81 -13.41
N LEU A 285 -20.30 -3.29 -12.92
CA LEU A 285 -19.43 -2.41 -13.72
C LEU A 285 -18.76 -3.13 -14.90
N PRO A 286 -18.19 -4.34 -14.77
CA PRO A 286 -17.60 -5.00 -15.93
C PRO A 286 -18.63 -5.28 -17.03
N LYS A 287 -19.84 -5.69 -16.62
CA LYS A 287 -20.94 -5.90 -17.56
C LYS A 287 -21.37 -4.58 -18.22
N PHE A 288 -21.45 -3.48 -17.47
CA PHE A 288 -21.75 -2.17 -18.03
C PHE A 288 -20.69 -1.73 -19.05
N ILE A 289 -19.40 -1.90 -18.73
CA ILE A 289 -18.29 -1.63 -19.66
C ILE A 289 -18.44 -2.46 -20.95
N GLU A 290 -18.80 -3.73 -20.84
CA GLU A 290 -19.02 -4.62 -21.99
C GLU A 290 -20.27 -4.24 -22.80
N ASP A 291 -21.42 -4.05 -22.15
CA ASP A 291 -22.71 -3.74 -22.77
C ASP A 291 -22.67 -2.43 -23.58
N TYR A 292 -21.85 -1.46 -23.13
CA TYR A 292 -21.66 -0.17 -23.79
C TYR A 292 -20.35 -0.04 -24.56
N ALA A 293 -19.56 -1.13 -24.67
CA ALA A 293 -18.30 -1.18 -25.39
C ALA A 293 -17.32 -0.04 -25.03
N LEU A 294 -17.14 0.21 -23.72
CA LEU A 294 -16.26 1.28 -23.24
C LEU A 294 -14.79 0.88 -23.47
N GLU A 295 -14.13 1.54 -24.41
CA GLU A 295 -12.78 1.21 -24.86
C GLU A 295 -11.73 1.77 -23.87
N ALA A 296 -12.06 2.87 -23.21
CA ALA A 296 -11.15 3.55 -22.30
C ALA A 296 -11.08 2.90 -20.91
N SER A 297 -12.09 2.09 -20.59
CA SER A 297 -12.38 1.64 -19.23
C SER A 297 -12.30 0.12 -19.12
N ALA A 298 -11.67 -0.35 -18.05
CA ALA A 298 -11.66 -1.75 -17.64
C ALA A 298 -11.85 -1.84 -16.13
N CYS A 299 -12.11 -3.04 -15.63
CA CYS A 299 -12.15 -3.31 -14.21
C CYS A 299 -11.82 -4.79 -13.92
N PRO A 300 -11.42 -5.12 -12.68
CA PRO A 300 -11.29 -6.49 -12.24
C PRO A 300 -12.58 -7.29 -12.40
N HIS A 301 -12.44 -8.57 -12.75
CA HIS A 301 -13.55 -9.52 -12.74
C HIS A 301 -13.64 -10.21 -11.38
N LEU A 302 -14.86 -10.40 -10.90
CA LEU A 302 -15.14 -11.24 -9.74
C LEU A 302 -14.74 -12.69 -10.04
N LEU A 303 -13.82 -13.25 -9.25
CA LEU A 303 -13.43 -14.66 -9.35
C LEU A 303 -14.24 -15.54 -8.39
N PHE A 304 -14.33 -15.12 -7.12
CA PHE A 304 -15.22 -15.72 -6.14
C PHE A 304 -15.55 -14.73 -5.02
N ALA A 305 -16.70 -14.96 -4.38
CA ALA A 305 -17.11 -14.29 -3.16
C ALA A 305 -17.64 -15.37 -2.19
N GLU A 306 -17.10 -15.44 -0.97
CA GLU A 306 -17.51 -16.42 0.04
C GLU A 306 -17.81 -15.73 1.37
N ASP A 307 -18.95 -16.08 1.98
CA ASP A 307 -19.37 -15.61 3.29
C ASP A 307 -19.17 -16.71 4.34
N HIS A 308 -18.29 -16.46 5.31
CA HIS A 308 -17.98 -17.36 6.41
C HIS A 308 -18.40 -16.75 7.77
N GLY A 309 -19.51 -15.99 7.77
CA GLY A 309 -20.07 -15.36 8.96
C GLY A 309 -19.38 -14.04 9.28
N SER A 310 -18.51 -14.04 10.28
CA SER A 310 -17.74 -12.84 10.68
C SER A 310 -16.64 -12.47 9.70
N THR A 311 -16.28 -13.38 8.78
CA THR A 311 -15.26 -13.17 7.78
C THR A 311 -15.85 -13.39 6.39
N LYS A 312 -15.63 -12.45 5.48
CA LYS A 312 -16.03 -12.55 4.08
C LYS A 312 -14.81 -12.41 3.18
N LEU A 313 -14.74 -13.23 2.15
CA LEU A 313 -13.62 -13.29 1.21
C LEU A 313 -14.09 -12.88 -0.18
N LEU A 314 -13.39 -11.94 -0.79
CA LEU A 314 -13.68 -11.47 -2.13
C LEU A 314 -12.42 -11.54 -2.99
N ALA A 315 -12.40 -12.44 -3.97
CA ALA A 315 -11.30 -12.56 -4.92
C ALA A 315 -11.67 -11.98 -6.28
N MET A 316 -10.73 -11.23 -6.85
CA MET A 316 -10.87 -10.57 -8.14
C MET A 316 -9.61 -10.74 -8.99
N SER A 317 -9.77 -10.64 -10.31
CA SER A 317 -8.62 -10.62 -11.23
C SER A 317 -7.72 -9.41 -10.95
N PRO A 318 -6.41 -9.51 -11.17
CA PRO A 318 -5.52 -8.38 -10.93
C PRO A 318 -5.76 -7.27 -11.94
N ALA A 319 -5.72 -6.03 -11.49
CA ALA A 319 -5.51 -4.88 -12.37
C ALA A 319 -4.03 -4.84 -12.76
N VAL A 320 -3.74 -5.03 -14.05
CA VAL A 320 -2.37 -5.00 -14.58
C VAL A 320 -2.05 -3.56 -14.96
N GLY A 321 -1.00 -2.98 -14.39
CA GLY A 321 -0.58 -1.61 -14.70
C GLY A 321 0.06 -0.90 -13.52
N ILE A 322 0.07 0.42 -13.55
CA ILE A 322 0.58 1.30 -12.50
C ILE A 322 -0.50 2.29 -12.07
N SER A 323 -0.74 2.44 -10.76
CA SER A 323 -1.72 3.44 -10.30
C SER A 323 -1.23 4.86 -10.56
N ILE A 324 -2.15 5.79 -10.77
CA ILE A 324 -1.81 7.22 -10.88
C ILE A 324 -1.12 7.72 -9.60
N GLN A 325 -1.55 7.22 -8.43
CA GLN A 325 -0.89 7.51 -7.16
C GLN A 325 0.58 7.06 -7.14
N GLN A 326 0.90 5.91 -7.74
CA GLN A 326 2.28 5.44 -7.84
C GLN A 326 3.09 6.30 -8.81
N LEU A 327 2.53 6.66 -9.97
CA LEU A 327 3.16 7.59 -10.91
C LEU A 327 3.47 8.94 -10.25
N LEU A 328 2.53 9.48 -9.46
CA LEU A 328 2.75 10.70 -8.67
C LEU A 328 3.94 10.56 -7.69
N LEU A 329 4.06 9.42 -7.02
CA LEU A 329 5.16 9.15 -6.09
C LEU A 329 6.51 8.99 -6.78
N ASP A 330 6.51 8.51 -8.03
CA ASP A 330 7.73 8.30 -8.79
C ASP A 330 8.26 9.63 -9.37
N VAL A 331 7.38 10.53 -9.84
CA VAL A 331 7.74 11.90 -10.23
C VAL A 331 8.45 12.68 -9.11
N LYS A 332 8.11 12.45 -7.84
CA LYS A 332 8.80 13.10 -6.70
C LYS A 332 10.27 12.66 -6.55
N LYS A 333 10.60 11.43 -6.94
CA LYS A 333 11.89 10.81 -6.61
C LYS A 333 13.01 11.17 -7.58
N GLU A 334 12.67 11.63 -8.77
CA GLU A 334 13.62 11.90 -9.85
C GLU A 334 13.74 13.41 -10.09
N ASP A 335 14.95 13.97 -9.96
CA ASP A 335 15.24 15.39 -10.24
C ASP A 335 15.16 15.71 -11.76
N GLU A 336 15.15 14.68 -12.61
CA GLU A 336 14.91 14.76 -14.05
C GLU A 336 13.55 14.09 -14.34
N HIS A 337 12.75 14.65 -15.25
CA HIS A 337 11.29 14.43 -15.34
C HIS A 337 10.77 13.46 -16.44
N PRO A 338 11.38 12.28 -16.75
CA PRO A 338 10.83 11.39 -17.77
C PRO A 338 9.45 10.82 -17.38
N ASP A 339 9.15 10.70 -16.08
CA ASP A 339 7.86 10.21 -15.59
C ASP A 339 6.74 11.26 -15.61
N LYS A 340 7.04 12.55 -15.82
CA LYS A 340 6.03 13.62 -15.82
C LYS A 340 5.13 13.57 -17.06
N GLU A 341 5.71 13.32 -18.24
CA GLU A 341 4.94 13.15 -19.48
C GLU A 341 4.02 11.92 -19.39
N ARG A 342 4.55 10.82 -18.87
CA ARG A 342 3.79 9.59 -18.62
C ARG A 342 2.64 9.81 -17.64
N LEU A 343 2.89 10.54 -16.54
CA LEU A 343 1.83 10.92 -15.60
C LEU A 343 0.78 11.82 -16.26
N GLY A 344 1.18 12.80 -17.07
CA GLY A 344 0.26 13.65 -17.83
C GLY A 344 -0.63 12.83 -18.76
N TYR A 345 -0.04 11.87 -19.50
CA TYR A 345 -0.80 10.96 -20.36
C TYR A 345 -1.73 10.04 -19.57
N ALA A 346 -1.30 9.53 -18.41
CA ALA A 346 -2.14 8.71 -17.53
C ALA A 346 -3.32 9.51 -16.95
N LEU A 347 -3.11 10.78 -16.60
CA LEU A 347 -4.16 11.68 -16.11
C LEU A 347 -5.16 12.03 -17.21
N MET A 348 -4.67 12.32 -18.42
CA MET A 348 -5.53 12.57 -19.57
C MET A 348 -6.35 11.31 -19.93
N SER A 349 -5.72 10.14 -19.88
CA SER A 349 -6.37 8.83 -20.01
C SER A 349 -7.46 8.60 -18.96
N ALA A 350 -7.22 8.99 -17.71
CA ALA A 350 -8.21 8.93 -16.64
C ALA A 350 -9.38 9.89 -16.83
N GLY A 351 -9.11 11.12 -17.25
CA GLY A 351 -10.15 12.06 -17.66
C GLY A 351 -11.04 11.48 -18.77
N TYR A 352 -10.42 10.88 -19.79
CA TYR A 352 -11.14 10.26 -20.90
C TYR A 352 -11.99 9.07 -20.45
N ALA A 353 -11.43 8.16 -19.64
CA ALA A 353 -12.16 6.99 -19.14
C ALA A 353 -13.34 7.35 -18.23
N LEU A 354 -13.17 8.34 -17.34
CA LEU A 354 -14.27 8.86 -16.54
C LEU A 354 -15.35 9.49 -17.44
N SER A 355 -14.95 10.26 -18.44
CA SER A 355 -15.88 10.90 -19.38
C SER A 355 -16.71 9.85 -20.14
N GLU A 356 -16.06 8.81 -20.66
CA GLU A 356 -16.69 7.70 -21.37
C GLU A 356 -17.70 6.96 -20.47
N LEU A 357 -17.29 6.61 -19.24
CA LEU A 357 -18.14 5.94 -18.26
C LEU A 357 -19.42 6.76 -17.94
N HIS A 358 -19.26 8.06 -17.71
CA HIS A 358 -20.37 8.94 -17.35
C HIS A 358 -21.41 9.13 -18.46
N GLN A 359 -21.02 8.94 -19.71
CA GLN A 359 -21.87 9.21 -20.87
C GLN A 359 -22.52 7.98 -21.45
N ALA A 360 -21.90 6.80 -21.25
CA ALA A 360 -22.37 5.53 -21.75
C ALA A 360 -23.87 5.32 -21.54
N ARG A 361 -24.36 5.72 -20.36
CA ARG A 361 -25.78 5.73 -20.03
C ARG A 361 -26.10 6.86 -19.07
N THR A 362 -27.18 7.60 -19.36
CA THR A 362 -27.64 8.70 -18.51
C THR A 362 -29.16 8.66 -18.31
N ALA A 363 -29.62 9.18 -17.17
CA ALA A 363 -31.04 9.32 -16.86
C ALA A 363 -31.37 10.79 -16.48
N PRO A 364 -32.53 11.33 -16.89
CA PRO A 364 -32.91 12.69 -16.49
C PRO A 364 -33.15 12.76 -14.98
N ILE A 365 -32.74 13.86 -14.35
CA ILE A 365 -33.03 14.14 -12.94
C ILE A 365 -34.29 15.01 -12.88
N GLU A 366 -35.44 14.42 -12.52
CA GLU A 366 -36.70 15.15 -12.40
C GLU A 366 -36.74 16.06 -11.16
N ALA A 367 -36.20 15.56 -10.05
CA ALA A 367 -36.08 16.29 -8.80
C ALA A 367 -34.95 15.68 -7.96
N ILE A 368 -34.21 16.53 -7.26
CA ILE A 368 -33.22 16.09 -6.27
C ILE A 368 -33.87 16.06 -4.89
N SER A 369 -33.86 14.89 -4.26
CA SER A 369 -34.39 14.69 -2.92
C SER A 369 -33.56 15.38 -1.82
N ALA A 370 -34.13 15.51 -0.62
CA ALA A 370 -33.38 16.01 0.53
C ALA A 370 -32.31 15.00 0.97
N GLU A 371 -32.60 13.71 0.84
CA GLU A 371 -31.73 12.59 1.16
C GLU A 371 -30.46 12.59 0.31
N GLU A 372 -30.57 12.88 -0.99
CA GLU A 372 -29.42 13.01 -1.89
C GLU A 372 -28.54 14.23 -1.57
N LEU A 373 -29.13 15.30 -1.05
CA LEU A 373 -28.39 16.51 -0.67
C LEU A 373 -27.75 16.42 0.72
N ALA A 374 -28.28 15.56 1.60
CA ALA A 374 -27.87 15.46 2.99
C ALA A 374 -26.35 15.21 3.19
N PRO A 375 -25.66 14.34 2.42
CA PRO A 375 -24.21 14.14 2.56
C PRO A 375 -23.41 15.41 2.25
N PHE A 376 -23.91 16.26 1.35
CA PHE A 376 -23.25 17.51 0.98
C PHE A 376 -23.48 18.61 2.02
N ASP A 377 -24.72 18.73 2.53
CA ASP A 377 -25.08 19.62 3.65
C ASP A 377 -24.26 19.26 4.91
N GLU A 378 -24.08 17.97 5.20
CA GLU A 378 -23.23 17.50 6.32
C GLU A 378 -21.76 17.94 6.15
N GLY A 379 -21.27 18.00 4.91
CA GLY A 379 -19.94 18.51 4.57
C GLY A 379 -19.74 19.97 4.99
N LEU A 380 -20.70 20.83 4.68
CA LEU A 380 -20.71 22.23 5.13
C LEU A 380 -20.75 22.30 6.66
N GLN A 381 -21.67 21.59 7.31
CA GLN A 381 -21.80 21.62 8.77
C GLN A 381 -20.50 21.15 9.47
N LYS A 382 -19.83 20.13 8.92
CA LYS A 382 -18.52 19.69 9.40
C LYS A 382 -17.44 20.77 9.30
N LEU A 383 -17.47 21.62 8.25
CA LEU A 383 -16.57 22.77 8.15
C LEU A 383 -16.91 23.83 9.19
N LEU A 384 -18.18 24.26 9.25
CA LEU A 384 -18.63 25.31 10.17
C LEU A 384 -18.27 24.98 11.63
N ASN A 385 -18.49 23.73 12.04
CA ASN A 385 -18.17 23.24 13.37
C ASN A 385 -16.66 23.22 13.69
N CYS A 386 -15.78 23.20 12.67
CA CYS A 386 -14.33 23.23 12.86
C CYS A 386 -13.67 24.56 12.46
N LEU A 387 -14.44 25.61 12.15
CA LEU A 387 -13.87 26.92 11.83
C LEU A 387 -13.15 27.51 13.04
N PRO A 388 -11.86 27.88 12.92
CA PRO A 388 -11.15 28.55 14.00
C PRO A 388 -11.68 29.99 14.19
N PRO A 389 -11.48 30.61 15.38
CA PRO A 389 -12.04 31.92 15.70
C PRO A 389 -11.82 33.01 14.64
N GLN A 390 -10.63 33.07 14.05
CA GLN A 390 -10.26 34.04 13.02
C GLN A 390 -10.99 33.85 11.68
N LEU A 391 -11.57 32.68 11.41
CA LEU A 391 -12.33 32.39 10.19
C LEU A 391 -13.85 32.35 10.44
N LYS A 392 -14.33 32.54 11.68
CA LYS A 392 -15.76 32.50 12.00
C LYS A 392 -16.60 33.54 11.27
N GLY A 393 -15.99 34.66 10.86
CA GLY A 393 -16.65 35.71 10.06
C GLY A 393 -17.11 35.25 8.66
N TYR A 394 -16.70 34.05 8.21
CA TYR A 394 -17.13 33.47 6.93
C TYR A 394 -18.41 32.63 7.02
N THR A 395 -18.94 32.37 8.22
CA THR A 395 -20.10 31.47 8.42
C THR A 395 -21.29 31.88 7.54
N ASP A 396 -21.78 33.11 7.71
CA ASP A 396 -22.95 33.62 6.97
C ASP A 396 -22.71 33.64 5.45
N VAL A 397 -21.46 33.88 5.02
CA VAL A 397 -21.08 33.88 3.60
C VAL A 397 -21.14 32.46 3.03
N LEU A 398 -20.57 31.48 3.74
CA LEU A 398 -20.55 30.09 3.33
C LEU A 398 -21.98 29.53 3.24
N GLU A 399 -22.81 29.79 4.24
CA GLU A 399 -24.22 29.37 4.23
C GLU A 399 -24.99 30.02 3.07
N ALA A 400 -24.83 31.33 2.85
CA ALA A 400 -25.52 32.01 1.76
C ALA A 400 -25.09 31.51 0.37
N VAL A 401 -23.79 31.34 0.13
CA VAL A 401 -23.27 30.80 -1.15
C VAL A 401 -23.74 29.36 -1.34
N TRP A 402 -23.67 28.54 -0.30
CA TRP A 402 -24.12 27.15 -0.35
C TRP A 402 -25.61 27.03 -0.69
N GLU A 403 -26.48 27.77 0.00
CA GLU A 403 -27.91 27.75 -0.27
C GLU A 403 -28.23 28.26 -1.68
N ALA A 404 -27.57 29.32 -2.15
CA ALA A 404 -27.76 29.82 -3.52
C ALA A 404 -27.37 28.76 -4.57
N ARG A 405 -26.22 28.09 -4.40
CA ARG A 405 -25.76 27.01 -5.28
C ARG A 405 -26.69 25.79 -5.23
N LYS A 406 -27.18 25.43 -4.05
CA LYS A 406 -28.13 24.32 -3.86
C LYS A 406 -29.46 24.60 -4.56
N VAL A 407 -29.99 25.82 -4.49
CA VAL A 407 -31.21 26.22 -5.20
C VAL A 407 -31.00 26.16 -6.71
N ALA A 408 -29.88 26.71 -7.23
CA ALA A 408 -29.56 26.67 -8.65
C ALA A 408 -29.44 25.22 -9.17
N PHE A 409 -28.72 24.37 -8.43
CA PHE A 409 -28.56 22.96 -8.77
C PHE A 409 -29.90 22.21 -8.82
N ARG A 410 -30.80 22.45 -7.86
CA ARG A 410 -32.16 21.87 -7.89
C ARG A 410 -32.97 22.32 -9.11
N CYS A 411 -32.75 23.53 -9.62
CA CYS A 411 -33.46 24.04 -10.78
C CYS A 411 -32.94 23.44 -12.09
N ASN A 412 -31.63 23.15 -12.17
CA ASN A 412 -31.01 22.58 -13.34
C ASN A 412 -29.96 21.53 -12.96
N PRO A 413 -30.38 20.32 -12.54
CA PRO A 413 -29.48 19.32 -11.96
C PRO A 413 -28.63 18.56 -12.97
N GLY A 414 -28.99 18.60 -14.26
CA GLY A 414 -28.36 17.78 -15.29
C GLY A 414 -28.95 16.37 -15.33
N ARG A 415 -28.08 15.37 -15.50
CA ARG A 415 -28.45 13.97 -15.68
C ARG A 415 -27.71 13.09 -14.67
N TYR A 416 -28.37 12.02 -14.23
CA TYR A 416 -27.68 10.94 -13.54
C TYR A 416 -26.83 10.15 -14.53
N SER A 417 -25.71 9.63 -14.02
CA SER A 417 -24.72 8.83 -14.73
C SER A 417 -24.24 7.67 -13.88
N VAL A 418 -23.67 6.66 -14.53
CA VAL A 418 -22.87 5.65 -13.82
C VAL A 418 -21.52 6.28 -13.49
N THR A 419 -21.13 6.21 -12.21
CA THR A 419 -19.87 6.76 -11.69
C THR A 419 -19.10 5.65 -10.98
N HIS A 420 -17.78 5.80 -10.86
CA HIS A 420 -16.94 4.91 -10.04
C HIS A 420 -17.28 5.01 -8.54
N GLY A 421 -17.56 6.23 -8.07
CA GLY A 421 -17.91 6.59 -6.70
C GLY A 421 -16.73 6.79 -5.74
N ASP A 422 -15.48 6.60 -6.21
CA ASP A 422 -14.25 6.94 -5.47
C ASP A 422 -13.07 7.11 -6.45
N PRO A 423 -13.00 8.22 -7.23
CA PRO A 423 -12.02 8.43 -8.28
C PRO A 423 -10.64 8.83 -7.70
N ASN A 424 -10.22 8.18 -6.62
CA ASN A 424 -8.92 8.39 -6.02
C ASN A 424 -7.80 8.01 -7.00
N PRO A 425 -6.69 8.76 -7.07
CA PRO A 425 -5.52 8.38 -7.88
C PRO A 425 -5.00 6.95 -7.63
N GLY A 426 -5.21 6.41 -6.42
CA GLY A 426 -4.87 5.02 -6.08
C GLY A 426 -5.81 3.97 -6.70
N ASN A 427 -7.02 4.36 -7.07
CA ASN A 427 -8.08 3.49 -7.60
C ASN A 427 -8.15 3.48 -9.13
N MET A 428 -7.25 4.22 -9.80
CA MET A 428 -7.16 4.31 -11.25
C MET A 428 -5.80 3.76 -11.69
N VAL A 429 -5.82 2.60 -12.35
CA VAL A 429 -4.63 1.87 -12.79
C VAL A 429 -4.42 2.07 -14.29
N PHE A 430 -3.29 2.68 -14.64
CA PHE A 430 -2.87 2.97 -16.00
C PHE A 430 -2.13 1.80 -16.63
N VAL A 431 -2.53 1.46 -17.86
CA VAL A 431 -1.91 0.42 -18.69
C VAL A 431 -1.34 1.07 -19.92
N ASP A 432 -0.04 0.87 -20.16
CA ASP A 432 0.73 1.48 -21.25
C ASP A 432 0.48 0.80 -22.62
N SER A 433 -0.75 0.29 -22.83
CA SER A 433 -1.17 -0.36 -24.07
C SER A 433 -2.70 -0.51 -24.11
N GLU A 434 -3.32 0.00 -25.17
CA GLU A 434 -4.69 -0.29 -25.70
C GLU A 434 -5.92 -0.12 -24.79
N ARG A 435 -5.80 -0.05 -23.46
CA ARG A 435 -6.92 0.18 -22.53
C ARG A 435 -6.52 1.20 -21.47
N PRO A 436 -6.85 2.49 -21.65
CA PRO A 436 -6.20 3.56 -20.93
C PRO A 436 -6.46 3.55 -19.41
N MET A 437 -7.51 2.93 -18.87
CA MET A 437 -7.70 2.84 -17.42
C MET A 437 -8.38 1.56 -16.93
N THR A 438 -7.87 1.01 -15.83
CA THR A 438 -8.58 0.00 -15.02
C THR A 438 -9.01 0.61 -13.69
N PHE A 439 -10.31 0.62 -13.42
CA PHE A 439 -10.89 1.05 -12.15
C PHE A 439 -10.88 -0.07 -11.11
N ILE A 440 -10.48 0.23 -9.87
CA ILE A 440 -10.43 -0.71 -8.73
C ILE A 440 -11.08 -0.11 -7.47
N ASP A 441 -11.37 -0.94 -6.46
CA ASP A 441 -12.14 -0.52 -5.25
C ASP A 441 -13.56 -0.07 -5.60
N LEU A 442 -14.32 -1.00 -6.17
CA LEU A 442 -15.64 -0.75 -6.77
C LEU A 442 -16.79 -0.70 -5.76
N ALA A 443 -16.50 -0.66 -4.45
CA ALA A 443 -17.51 -0.62 -3.39
C ALA A 443 -18.47 0.55 -3.52
N ASN A 444 -18.08 1.67 -4.14
CA ASN A 444 -18.96 2.83 -4.27
C ASN A 444 -19.73 2.89 -5.59
N VAL A 445 -19.45 2.00 -6.55
CA VAL A 445 -20.20 1.92 -7.82
C VAL A 445 -21.67 1.61 -7.58
N SER A 446 -21.98 0.80 -6.56
CA SER A 446 -23.37 0.50 -6.20
C SER A 446 -24.20 1.73 -5.84
N ARG A 447 -23.57 2.86 -5.47
CA ARG A 447 -24.25 4.12 -5.15
C ARG A 447 -24.55 4.95 -6.38
N SER A 448 -23.93 4.64 -7.51
CA SER A 448 -24.17 5.29 -8.80
C SER A 448 -25.18 4.56 -9.66
N LEU A 449 -25.77 3.48 -9.12
CA LEU A 449 -26.77 2.66 -9.75
C LEU A 449 -27.95 2.49 -8.78
N ASP A 450 -29.18 2.61 -9.27
CA ASP A 450 -30.35 2.30 -8.45
C ASP A 450 -30.59 0.78 -8.32
N ALA A 451 -31.74 0.41 -7.75
CA ALA A 451 -32.14 -0.98 -7.56
C ALA A 451 -32.26 -1.74 -8.90
N ASP A 452 -32.75 -1.07 -9.94
CA ASP A 452 -32.94 -1.61 -11.30
C ASP A 452 -31.64 -1.57 -12.13
N GLY A 453 -30.60 -0.92 -11.61
CA GLY A 453 -29.33 -0.74 -12.30
C GLY A 453 -29.33 0.46 -13.25
N GLU A 454 -30.29 1.38 -13.10
CA GLU A 454 -30.28 2.65 -13.81
C GLU A 454 -29.26 3.61 -13.19
N PRO A 455 -28.70 4.53 -13.98
CA PRO A 455 -27.78 5.55 -13.50
C PRO A 455 -28.39 6.40 -12.37
N HIS A 456 -27.63 6.59 -11.29
CA HIS A 456 -28.03 7.40 -10.13
C HIS A 456 -26.87 8.23 -9.52
N GLY A 457 -25.70 8.27 -10.17
CA GLY A 457 -24.57 9.08 -9.75
C GLY A 457 -24.52 10.47 -10.38
N PHE A 458 -23.81 11.40 -9.75
CA PHE A 458 -23.56 12.74 -10.29
C PHE A 458 -22.17 12.82 -10.92
N ALA A 459 -22.08 12.82 -12.26
CA ALA A 459 -20.79 12.86 -12.97
C ALA A 459 -19.94 14.08 -12.60
N ALA A 460 -20.57 15.26 -12.47
CA ALA A 460 -19.88 16.48 -12.04
C ALA A 460 -19.24 16.34 -10.64
N ASN A 461 -19.88 15.62 -9.72
CA ASN A 461 -19.30 15.36 -8.41
C ASN A 461 -18.06 14.49 -8.50
N GLU A 462 -18.12 13.37 -9.23
CA GLU A 462 -16.98 12.47 -9.42
C GLU A 462 -15.81 13.15 -10.15
N PHE A 463 -16.09 13.91 -11.20
CA PHE A 463 -15.06 14.67 -11.91
C PHE A 463 -14.32 15.65 -10.99
N LEU A 464 -15.07 16.48 -10.26
CA LEU A 464 -14.49 17.46 -9.35
C LEU A 464 -13.84 16.83 -8.12
N GLU A 465 -14.31 15.66 -7.69
CA GLU A 465 -13.63 14.83 -6.69
C GLU A 465 -12.26 14.41 -7.19
N ALA A 466 -12.17 13.86 -8.41
CA ALA A 466 -10.90 13.43 -9.01
C ALA A 466 -9.90 14.60 -9.09
N VAL A 467 -10.33 15.76 -9.62
CA VAL A 467 -9.52 16.99 -9.69
C VAL A 467 -9.05 17.44 -8.30
N SER A 468 -9.93 17.40 -7.30
CA SER A 468 -9.61 17.84 -5.94
C SER A 468 -8.66 16.87 -5.22
N LEU A 469 -8.80 15.57 -5.46
CA LEU A 469 -7.93 14.55 -4.87
C LEU A 469 -6.51 14.61 -5.46
N LEU A 470 -6.34 15.05 -6.71
CA LEU A 470 -5.00 15.36 -7.25
C LEU A 470 -4.32 16.50 -6.51
N TRP A 471 -5.07 17.56 -6.13
CA TRP A 471 -4.51 18.63 -5.31
C TRP A 471 -4.06 18.14 -3.94
N VAL A 472 -4.88 17.33 -3.27
CA VAL A 472 -4.51 16.72 -1.98
C VAL A 472 -3.30 15.80 -2.11
N ALA A 473 -3.26 14.96 -3.15
CA ALA A 473 -2.15 14.04 -3.39
C ALA A 473 -0.85 14.80 -3.69
N GLY A 474 -0.90 15.79 -4.59
CA GLY A 474 0.21 16.65 -4.96
C GLY A 474 0.80 17.40 -3.76
N GLN A 475 -0.05 18.02 -2.93
CA GLN A 475 0.38 18.70 -1.70
C GLN A 475 1.10 17.74 -0.73
N ARG A 476 0.58 16.52 -0.53
CA ARG A 476 1.20 15.51 0.35
C ARG A 476 2.59 15.10 -0.12
N ILE A 477 2.80 15.07 -1.42
CA ILE A 477 4.10 14.72 -2.00
C ILE A 477 4.99 15.96 -2.20
N GLY A 478 4.49 17.17 -1.96
CA GLY A 478 5.27 18.41 -1.95
C GLY A 478 5.43 19.08 -3.32
N LEU A 479 4.50 18.84 -4.26
CA LEU A 479 4.46 19.57 -5.53
C LEU A 479 4.08 21.04 -5.32
N SER A 480 4.56 21.91 -6.21
CA SER A 480 4.17 23.31 -6.25
C SER A 480 2.71 23.48 -6.66
N HIS A 481 2.17 24.70 -6.48
CA HIS A 481 0.80 24.99 -6.91
C HIS A 481 0.65 24.86 -8.43
N GLU A 482 1.61 25.39 -9.18
CA GLU A 482 1.65 25.39 -10.64
C GLU A 482 1.75 23.95 -11.18
N GLU A 483 2.56 23.09 -10.56
CA GLU A 483 2.65 21.68 -10.93
C GLU A 483 1.31 20.97 -10.70
N ILE A 484 0.65 21.24 -9.58
CA ILE A 484 -0.66 20.66 -9.30
C ILE A 484 -1.71 21.14 -10.30
N GLU A 485 -1.73 22.43 -10.63
CA GLU A 485 -2.63 22.99 -11.64
C GLU A 485 -2.41 22.34 -13.01
N GLU A 486 -1.16 22.08 -13.38
CA GLU A 486 -0.81 21.37 -14.61
C GLU A 486 -1.36 19.92 -14.61
N LEU A 487 -1.24 19.20 -13.49
CA LEU A 487 -1.80 17.85 -13.36
C LEU A 487 -3.33 17.85 -13.43
N GLN A 488 -3.98 18.81 -12.78
CA GLN A 488 -5.42 19.00 -12.85
C GLN A 488 -5.87 19.36 -14.27
N TRP A 489 -5.05 20.14 -15.00
CA TRP A 489 -5.29 20.46 -16.39
C TRP A 489 -5.25 19.21 -17.28
N TYR A 490 -4.28 18.29 -17.13
CA TYR A 490 -4.24 17.05 -17.92
C TYR A 490 -5.51 16.21 -17.73
N LEU A 491 -5.93 16.00 -16.48
CA LEU A 491 -7.16 15.25 -16.19
C LEU A 491 -8.39 15.97 -16.77
N THR A 492 -8.48 17.29 -16.59
CA THR A 492 -9.58 18.09 -17.14
C THR A 492 -9.61 18.01 -18.66
N ALA A 493 -8.47 18.19 -19.34
CA ALA A 493 -8.36 18.12 -20.79
C ALA A 493 -8.82 16.76 -21.35
N GLY A 494 -8.48 15.67 -20.66
CA GLY A 494 -8.99 14.33 -21.01
C GLY A 494 -10.50 14.18 -20.83
N TYR A 495 -11.07 14.86 -19.83
CA TYR A 495 -12.50 14.82 -19.52
C TYR A 495 -13.36 15.72 -20.41
N SER A 496 -12.78 16.82 -20.93
CA SER A 496 -13.37 18.03 -21.56
C SER A 496 -14.26 17.81 -22.80
N ALA A 497 -14.66 16.60 -23.11
CA ALA A 497 -15.22 16.31 -24.42
C ALA A 497 -16.74 16.53 -24.55
N PHE A 498 -17.54 16.74 -23.49
CA PHE A 498 -19.02 16.68 -23.64
C PHE A 498 -19.87 17.49 -22.64
N ASP A 499 -20.81 18.28 -23.16
CA ASP A 499 -21.65 19.26 -22.44
C ASP A 499 -23.00 18.70 -21.89
N GLU A 500 -23.36 17.44 -22.19
CA GLU A 500 -24.74 16.96 -21.97
C GLU A 500 -24.98 16.28 -20.61
N VAL A 501 -23.94 15.89 -19.88
CA VAL A 501 -24.09 15.10 -18.64
C VAL A 501 -24.37 15.98 -17.42
N TYR A 502 -23.69 17.12 -17.34
CA TYR A 502 -23.81 18.06 -16.24
C TYR A 502 -24.10 19.46 -16.75
N THR A 503 -24.74 20.25 -15.92
CA THR A 503 -25.08 21.64 -16.19
C THR A 503 -24.07 22.57 -15.50
N PRO A 504 -23.94 23.83 -15.94
CA PRO A 504 -23.17 24.84 -15.21
C PRO A 504 -23.57 24.96 -13.74
N GLU A 505 -24.87 24.84 -13.43
CA GLU A 505 -25.38 24.90 -12.05
C GLU A 505 -24.91 23.72 -11.21
N SER A 506 -24.96 22.49 -11.75
CA SER A 506 -24.46 21.30 -11.07
C SER A 506 -22.94 21.36 -10.84
N LEU A 507 -22.17 21.79 -11.84
CA LEU A 507 -20.73 21.94 -11.73
C LEU A 507 -20.37 22.97 -10.66
N ALA A 508 -21.05 24.13 -10.64
CA ALA A 508 -20.83 25.16 -9.64
C ALA A 508 -21.19 24.71 -8.21
N PHE A 509 -22.24 23.89 -8.05
CA PHE A 509 -22.59 23.31 -6.77
C PHE A 509 -21.51 22.36 -6.23
N PHE A 510 -21.06 21.41 -7.06
CA PHE A 510 -20.02 20.48 -6.65
C PHE A 510 -18.65 21.14 -6.50
N ASP A 511 -18.32 22.17 -7.29
CA ASP A 511 -17.07 22.93 -7.13
C ASP A 511 -17.05 23.64 -5.77
N THR A 512 -18.18 24.26 -5.39
CA THR A 512 -18.37 24.86 -4.07
C THR A 512 -18.20 23.81 -2.96
N TYR A 513 -18.81 22.64 -3.11
CA TYR A 513 -18.68 21.54 -2.15
C TYR A 513 -17.23 21.09 -1.95
N TRP A 514 -16.51 20.88 -3.05
CA TRP A 514 -15.12 20.43 -3.00
C TRP A 514 -14.16 21.50 -2.46
N ARG A 515 -14.41 22.78 -2.73
CA ARG A 515 -13.71 23.90 -2.08
C ARG A 515 -13.95 23.93 -0.57
N ILE A 516 -15.19 23.72 -0.12
CA ILE A 516 -15.53 23.59 1.32
C ILE A 516 -14.71 22.46 1.97
N ARG A 517 -14.61 21.30 1.30
CA ARG A 517 -13.78 20.18 1.78
C ARG A 517 -12.29 20.52 1.79
N GLY A 518 -11.80 21.25 0.78
CA GLY A 518 -10.43 21.74 0.71
C GLY A 518 -10.08 22.68 1.86
N VAL A 519 -10.93 23.67 2.17
CA VAL A 519 -10.78 24.56 3.33
C VAL A 519 -10.66 23.75 4.61
N ARG A 520 -11.55 22.77 4.81
CA ARG A 520 -11.51 21.89 5.99
C ARG A 520 -10.21 21.08 6.06
N PHE A 521 -9.70 20.62 4.92
CA PHE A 521 -8.41 19.93 4.85
C PHE A 521 -7.26 20.85 5.28
N CYS A 522 -7.17 22.07 4.73
CA CYS A 522 -6.18 23.08 5.11
C CYS A 522 -6.20 23.36 6.62
N ILE A 523 -7.39 23.57 7.20
CA ILE A 523 -7.55 23.79 8.66
C ILE A 523 -6.99 22.61 9.46
N LYS A 524 -7.27 21.37 9.05
CA LYS A 524 -6.75 20.16 9.73
C LYS A 524 -5.23 20.02 9.63
N GLN A 525 -4.62 20.54 8.57
CA GLN A 525 -3.17 20.58 8.40
C GLN A 525 -2.51 21.78 9.10
N GLY A 526 -3.30 22.73 9.62
CA GLY A 526 -2.79 23.97 10.21
C GLY A 526 -2.43 25.06 9.19
N ASP A 527 -2.76 24.88 7.91
CA ASP A 527 -2.53 25.86 6.84
C ASP A 527 -3.69 26.85 6.73
N LEU A 528 -3.72 27.81 7.66
CA LEU A 528 -4.79 28.79 7.76
C LEU A 528 -4.76 29.85 6.65
N ASP A 529 -3.59 30.12 6.07
CA ASP A 529 -3.44 31.10 5.01
C ASP A 529 -4.04 30.59 3.69
N GLN A 530 -3.80 29.32 3.35
CA GLN A 530 -4.46 28.70 2.20
C GLN A 530 -5.97 28.58 2.42
N ALA A 531 -6.40 28.20 3.63
CA ALA A 531 -7.82 28.17 3.98
C ALA A 531 -8.48 29.53 3.76
N LEU A 532 -7.83 30.62 4.17
CA LEU A 532 -8.31 31.99 3.98
C LEU A 532 -8.42 32.35 2.50
N ARG A 533 -7.40 32.06 1.67
CA ARG A 533 -7.44 32.32 0.21
C ARG A 533 -8.61 31.61 -0.47
N MET A 534 -8.86 30.35 -0.10
CA MET A 534 -9.99 29.58 -0.64
C MET A 534 -11.34 30.19 -0.23
N LEU A 535 -11.45 30.64 1.04
CA LEU A 535 -12.65 31.32 1.54
C LEU A 535 -12.89 32.68 0.87
N ASP A 536 -11.84 33.45 0.61
CA ASP A 536 -11.94 34.73 -0.12
C ASP A 536 -12.42 34.53 -1.56
N THR A 537 -12.01 33.43 -2.18
CA THR A 537 -12.51 33.05 -3.52
C THR A 537 -14.00 32.74 -3.48
N LEU A 538 -14.44 31.89 -2.54
CA LEU A 538 -15.87 31.59 -2.35
C LEU A 538 -16.71 32.83 -2.03
N LYS A 539 -16.14 33.78 -1.28
CA LYS A 539 -16.78 35.06 -0.98
C LYS A 539 -16.93 35.94 -2.23
N SER A 540 -15.95 35.90 -3.13
CA SER A 540 -15.99 36.67 -4.38
C SER A 540 -17.06 36.13 -5.33
N ASP A 541 -17.30 34.82 -5.33
CA ASP A 541 -18.38 34.19 -6.11
C ASP A 541 -19.79 34.67 -5.67
N ARG A 542 -19.95 35.08 -4.40
CA ARG A 542 -21.19 35.71 -3.92
C ARG A 542 -21.51 37.03 -4.61
N ALA A 543 -20.51 37.77 -5.08
CA ALA A 543 -20.75 39.05 -5.76
C ALA A 543 -21.28 38.86 -7.20
N ILE A 544 -21.22 37.63 -7.72
CA ILE A 544 -21.67 37.24 -9.06
C ILE A 544 -23.09 36.65 -9.02
N LEU A 545 -23.51 36.13 -7.87
CA LEU A 545 -24.86 35.63 -7.57
C LEU A 545 -25.80 36.78 -7.13
#